data_AF-A0A661L5A1-F1
#
_entry.id   AF-A0A661L5A1-F1
#
_cell.length_a   1.000
_cell.length_b   1.000
_cell.length_c   1.000
_cell.angle_alpha   90.00
_cell.angle_beta   90.00
_cell.angle_gamma   90.00
#
_symmetry.space_group_name_H-M   'P 1'
#
loop_
_entity.id
_entity.type
_entity.pdbx_description
1 polymer ?
#
loop_
_entity_poly.entity_id
_entity_poly.type
_entity_poly.pdbx_seq_one_letter_code
_entity_poly.pdbx_strand_id
1 'polypeptide(L)'
;MKLTPIQRKGRVLVKARFGCLSNIHTLNVTRGCEFECVYCYARGYPGAPREEVYLYSNLPEKLAQELNNPRRRMPIRHVAFNTASDSFQRHPEILAVSYQAMTLLLERGIPISFLTKGWIPDRFIELFSTYPSLVRAGIGLVSISDKYQQVFEPGAATSWERLNNIERLEAAGVDVHVRIDPIVPFYTDSEEGIEALFLELAKRGVKRVILSYLHFRPGIIEQLSMELPDTTFKLLESCFETQPWRQVGTSTRSKLVPVFLRNKGYNRFGSIGERYGITCLVCACKNPDIPAQICTTGLPSFQETPKVAGQLSMFPC
;
A
#
# COMPACT_ATOMS: atom_id res chain seq x y z
N MET A 1 15.40 3.76 12.69
CA MET A 1 16.21 4.24 11.56
C MET A 1 16.49 5.75 11.74
N LYS A 2 17.61 6.30 11.25
CA LYS A 2 17.88 7.74 11.35
C LYS A 2 17.01 8.53 10.38
N LEU A 3 16.39 9.62 10.83
CA LEU A 3 15.62 10.53 9.99
C LEU A 3 16.45 11.75 9.60
N THR A 4 16.54 12.03 8.30
CA THR A 4 17.27 13.18 7.75
C THR A 4 16.31 14.09 6.96
N PRO A 5 15.93 15.27 7.48
CA PRO A 5 15.11 16.21 6.74
C PRO A 5 15.84 16.76 5.50
N ILE A 6 15.14 16.79 4.36
CA ILE A 6 15.64 17.31 3.08
C ILE A 6 14.60 18.16 2.37
N GLN A 7 15.07 19.02 1.47
CA GLN A 7 14.24 19.86 0.63
C GLN A 7 13.89 19.16 -0.70
N ARG A 8 12.61 19.06 -1.03
CA ARG A 8 12.15 18.50 -2.30
C ARG A 8 12.33 19.49 -3.44
N LYS A 9 13.30 19.22 -4.32
CA LYS A 9 13.59 20.07 -5.50
C LYS A 9 12.57 19.92 -6.64
N GLY A 10 12.19 18.68 -6.97
CA GLY A 10 11.22 18.38 -8.03
C GLY A 10 9.76 18.53 -7.62
N ARG A 11 8.83 18.15 -8.52
CA ARG A 11 7.39 18.18 -8.24
C ARG A 11 7.01 17.23 -7.10
N VAL A 12 6.02 17.60 -6.29
CA VAL A 12 5.40 16.74 -5.27
C VAL A 12 4.53 15.70 -5.95
N LEU A 13 3.60 16.12 -6.81
CA LEU A 13 2.67 15.23 -7.47
C LEU A 13 3.27 14.70 -8.77
N VAL A 14 3.49 13.38 -8.81
CA VAL A 14 4.05 12.68 -9.98
C VAL A 14 3.03 11.68 -10.48
N LYS A 15 2.70 11.71 -11.78
CA LYS A 15 1.82 10.71 -12.38
C LYS A 15 2.52 9.36 -12.43
N ALA A 16 1.91 8.35 -11.81
CA ALA A 16 2.39 6.98 -11.93
C ALA A 16 2.23 6.49 -13.38
N ARG A 17 3.20 5.66 -13.78
CA ARG A 17 3.27 5.05 -15.12
C ARG A 17 3.18 3.53 -15.05
N PHE A 18 2.54 2.99 -13.99
CA PHE A 18 2.55 1.56 -13.73
C PHE A 18 1.21 1.04 -13.21
N GLY A 19 0.84 -0.14 -13.70
CA GLY A 19 -0.28 -0.93 -13.21
C GLY A 19 -1.60 -0.14 -13.08
N CYS A 20 -2.35 -0.46 -12.03
CA CYS A 20 -3.64 0.13 -11.69
C CYS A 20 -3.56 1.61 -11.32
N LEU A 21 -2.36 2.14 -11.07
CA LEU A 21 -2.13 3.55 -10.75
C LEU A 21 -1.73 4.37 -11.99
N SER A 22 -1.76 3.79 -13.19
CA SER A 22 -1.42 4.53 -14.41
C SER A 22 -2.24 5.82 -14.52
N ASN A 23 -1.56 6.95 -14.74
CA ASN A 23 -2.11 8.31 -14.79
C ASN A 23 -2.66 8.90 -13.48
N ILE A 24 -2.63 8.15 -12.37
CA ILE A 24 -2.97 8.66 -11.03
C ILE A 24 -1.79 9.47 -10.49
N HIS A 25 -2.07 10.60 -9.82
CA HIS A 25 -1.03 11.36 -9.15
C HIS A 25 -0.59 10.61 -7.91
N THR A 26 0.71 10.53 -7.68
CA THR A 26 1.30 9.84 -6.54
C THR A 26 2.14 10.78 -5.71
N LEU A 27 2.24 10.46 -4.42
CA LEU A 27 2.97 11.26 -3.44
C LEU A 27 3.67 10.32 -2.45
N ASN A 28 4.97 10.54 -2.26
CA ASN A 28 5.78 9.88 -1.24
C ASN A 28 6.34 10.95 -0.30
N VAL A 29 6.04 10.81 0.99
CA VAL A 29 6.46 11.79 2.02
C VAL A 29 7.93 11.63 2.37
N THR A 30 8.44 10.42 2.25
CA THR A 30 9.84 10.11 2.46
C THR A 30 10.48 9.45 1.24
N ARG A 31 11.80 9.48 1.21
CA ARG A 31 12.63 8.54 0.44
C ARG A 31 13.27 7.59 1.44
N GLY A 32 13.00 6.30 1.31
CA GLY A 32 13.29 5.31 2.36
C GLY A 32 12.08 5.07 3.26
N CYS A 33 12.12 3.99 4.02
CA CYS A 33 11.07 3.57 4.94
C CYS A 33 11.70 2.77 6.08
N GLU A 34 11.34 3.08 7.33
CA GLU A 34 11.88 2.42 8.52
C GLU A 34 11.41 0.97 8.71
N PHE A 35 10.45 0.50 7.91
CA PHE A 35 9.84 -0.81 8.13
C PHE A 35 10.73 -1.99 7.77
N GLU A 36 11.77 -1.75 6.95
CA GLU A 36 12.82 -2.72 6.62
C GLU A 36 12.27 -4.08 6.15
N CYS A 37 11.15 -4.10 5.42
CA CYS A 37 10.60 -5.36 4.91
C CYS A 37 11.62 -6.00 3.95
N VAL A 38 11.95 -7.27 4.19
CA VAL A 38 13.02 -8.01 3.48
C VAL A 38 12.70 -8.21 1.99
N TYR A 39 11.42 -8.17 1.63
CA TYR A 39 10.92 -8.31 0.25
C TYR A 39 10.64 -6.96 -0.43
N CYS A 40 11.01 -5.84 0.18
CA CYS A 40 10.63 -4.51 -0.29
C CYS A 40 11.27 -4.19 -1.65
N TYR A 41 10.42 -3.96 -2.65
CA TYR A 41 10.92 -3.58 -3.97
C TYR A 41 11.54 -2.17 -3.98
N ALA A 42 11.11 -1.28 -3.08
CA ALA A 42 11.60 0.10 -3.07
C ALA A 42 13.08 0.18 -2.63
N ARG A 43 13.50 -0.71 -1.72
CA ARG A 43 14.89 -0.88 -1.27
C ARG A 43 15.80 -1.46 -2.37
N GLY A 44 15.23 -2.16 -3.34
CA GLY A 44 15.95 -2.72 -4.48
C GLY A 44 16.20 -1.76 -5.65
N TYR A 45 15.74 -0.50 -5.57
CA TYR A 45 16.05 0.50 -6.61
C TYR A 45 17.46 1.10 -6.42
N PRO A 46 18.18 1.40 -7.51
CA PRO A 46 19.44 2.13 -7.42
C PRO A 46 19.27 3.46 -6.66
N GLY A 47 20.12 3.69 -5.66
CA GLY A 47 20.07 4.89 -4.82
C GLY A 47 18.96 4.90 -3.77
N ALA A 48 18.31 3.76 -3.52
CA ALA A 48 17.45 3.59 -2.35
C ALA A 48 18.28 3.73 -1.06
N PRO A 49 17.82 4.54 -0.09
CA PRO A 49 18.47 4.62 1.22
C PRO A 49 18.45 3.27 1.93
N ARG A 50 19.57 2.91 2.57
CA ARG A 50 19.69 1.66 3.35
C ARG A 50 19.46 1.88 4.85
N GLU A 51 20.11 2.89 5.44
CA GLU A 51 20.14 3.10 6.89
C GLU A 51 19.49 4.42 7.35
N GLU A 52 19.02 5.23 6.40
CA GLU A 52 18.40 6.53 6.65
C GLU A 52 17.05 6.64 5.95
N VAL A 53 16.12 7.34 6.59
CA VAL A 53 14.90 7.84 5.94
C VAL A 53 15.07 9.32 5.68
N TYR A 54 14.87 9.75 4.44
CA TYR A 54 14.88 11.17 4.10
C TYR A 54 13.47 11.72 4.07
N LEU A 55 13.16 12.68 4.94
CA LEU A 55 11.86 13.36 4.98
C LEU A 55 11.87 14.58 4.07
N TYR A 56 10.92 14.67 3.14
CA TYR A 56 10.70 15.90 2.37
C TYR A 56 9.95 16.93 3.23
N SER A 57 10.66 17.71 4.03
CA SER A 57 10.06 18.58 5.06
C SER A 57 9.23 19.73 4.48
N ASN A 58 9.60 20.26 3.32
CA ASN A 58 8.85 21.30 2.60
C ASN A 58 7.72 20.77 1.71
N LEU A 59 7.38 19.48 1.82
CA LEU A 59 6.38 18.86 0.97
C LEU A 59 4.99 19.52 1.08
N PRO A 60 4.46 19.87 2.26
CA PRO A 60 3.12 20.46 2.36
C PRO A 60 3.05 21.84 1.70
N GLU A 61 4.05 22.68 1.93
CA GLU A 61 4.16 24.00 1.29
C GLU A 61 4.21 23.88 -0.24
N LYS A 62 5.07 22.98 -0.73
CA LYS A 62 5.22 22.77 -2.17
C LYS A 62 3.98 22.15 -2.80
N LEU A 63 3.29 21.27 -2.08
CA LEU A 63 2.01 20.72 -2.50
C LEU A 63 0.98 21.84 -2.65
N ALA A 64 0.87 22.75 -1.67
CA ALA A 64 -0.03 23.90 -1.75
C ALA A 64 0.28 24.79 -2.96
N GLN A 65 1.56 25.10 -3.21
CA GLN A 65 1.99 25.84 -4.40
C GLN A 65 1.58 25.13 -5.70
N GLU A 66 1.73 23.81 -5.77
CA GLU A 66 1.35 23.01 -6.94
C GLU A 66 -0.17 22.92 -7.17
N LEU A 67 -0.95 22.92 -6.10
CA LEU A 67 -2.42 22.92 -6.15
C LEU A 67 -2.96 24.30 -6.57
N ASN A 68 -2.32 25.38 -6.11
CA ASN A 68 -2.71 26.76 -6.39
C ASN A 68 -2.18 27.30 -7.73
N ASN A 69 -1.42 26.50 -8.50
CA ASN A 69 -0.81 26.96 -9.74
C ASN A 69 -1.88 27.27 -10.82
N PRO A 70 -2.07 28.54 -11.21
CA PRO A 70 -3.13 28.93 -12.15
C PRO A 70 -2.89 28.39 -13.57
N ARG A 71 -1.66 27.96 -13.90
CA ARG A 71 -1.33 27.36 -15.20
C ARG A 71 -1.69 25.87 -15.28
N ARG A 72 -2.16 25.26 -14.19
CA ARG A 72 -2.55 23.84 -14.17
C ARG A 72 -3.84 23.64 -14.99
N ARG A 73 -3.70 23.04 -16.17
CA ARG A 73 -4.82 22.79 -17.09
C ARG A 73 -5.70 21.59 -16.73
N MET A 74 -5.18 20.64 -15.96
CA MET A 74 -5.91 19.42 -15.60
C MET A 74 -6.14 19.33 -14.09
N PRO A 75 -7.38 19.03 -13.65
CA PRO A 75 -7.68 18.81 -12.24
C PRO A 75 -6.98 17.57 -11.71
N ILE A 76 -6.64 17.60 -10.42
CA ILE A 76 -6.16 16.42 -9.70
C ILE A 76 -7.40 15.69 -9.20
N ARG A 77 -7.65 14.50 -9.76
CA ARG A 77 -8.84 13.71 -9.44
C ARG A 77 -8.65 12.74 -8.27
N HIS A 78 -7.40 12.38 -7.97
CA HIS A 78 -7.04 11.41 -6.96
C HIS A 78 -5.53 11.46 -6.71
N VAL A 79 -5.12 11.33 -5.44
CA VAL A 79 -3.71 11.21 -5.05
C VAL A 79 -3.47 9.90 -4.30
N ALA A 80 -2.60 9.05 -4.85
CA ALA A 80 -2.17 7.82 -4.19
C ALA A 80 -0.87 8.04 -3.41
N PHE A 81 -0.94 7.88 -2.09
CA PHE A 81 0.19 7.91 -1.19
C PHE A 81 0.92 6.55 -1.16
N ASN A 82 2.16 6.56 -0.65
CA ASN A 82 2.90 5.36 -0.26
C ASN A 82 3.24 4.40 -1.42
N THR A 83 3.63 4.93 -2.58
CA THR A 83 4.07 4.11 -3.72
C THR A 83 5.54 3.69 -3.67
N ALA A 84 6.34 4.23 -2.76
CA ALA A 84 7.72 3.80 -2.48
C ALA A 84 8.19 4.26 -1.08
N SER A 85 7.24 4.54 -0.20
CA SER A 85 7.42 5.06 1.17
C SER A 85 6.22 4.67 2.01
N ASP A 86 6.20 5.02 3.30
CA ASP A 86 4.99 4.93 4.12
C ASP A 86 4.78 6.21 4.94
N SER A 87 3.58 6.77 4.90
CA SER A 87 3.22 7.99 5.64
C SER A 87 3.05 7.76 7.15
N PHE A 88 2.90 6.50 7.57
CA PHE A 88 2.56 6.10 8.94
C PHE A 88 3.73 5.44 9.67
N GLN A 89 4.94 5.89 9.34
CA GLN A 89 6.15 5.61 10.10
C GLN A 89 6.08 6.32 11.47
N ARG A 90 6.58 5.69 12.54
CA ARG A 90 6.58 6.17 13.94
C ARG A 90 7.60 7.29 14.19
N HIS A 91 7.74 8.19 13.23
CA HIS A 91 8.49 9.43 13.38
C HIS A 91 7.52 10.62 13.47
N PRO A 92 7.52 11.41 14.56
CA PRO A 92 6.65 12.56 14.72
C PRO A 92 6.70 13.55 13.54
N GLU A 93 7.90 13.83 13.00
CA GLU A 93 8.03 14.71 11.83
C GLU A 93 7.40 14.13 10.55
N ILE A 94 7.56 12.82 10.28
CA ILE A 94 6.90 12.16 9.13
C ILE A 94 5.38 12.25 9.30
N LEU A 95 4.87 11.93 10.49
CA LEU A 95 3.45 11.99 10.79
C LEU A 95 2.92 13.42 10.67
N ALA A 96 3.67 14.45 11.06
CA ALA A 96 3.26 15.84 10.94
C ALA A 96 3.15 16.27 9.46
N VAL A 97 4.17 15.99 8.66
CA VAL A 97 4.16 16.30 7.22
C VAL A 97 3.06 15.54 6.48
N SER A 98 2.89 14.25 6.79
CA SER A 98 1.85 13.41 6.21
C SER A 98 0.44 13.93 6.54
N TYR A 99 0.22 14.32 7.80
CA TYR A 99 -1.05 14.88 8.25
C TYR A 99 -1.40 16.17 7.51
N GLN A 100 -0.45 17.11 7.42
CA GLN A 100 -0.65 18.36 6.69
C GLN A 100 -0.94 18.14 5.20
N ALA A 101 -0.20 17.23 4.55
CA ALA A 101 -0.40 16.92 3.14
C ALA A 101 -1.77 16.27 2.86
N MET A 102 -2.21 15.34 3.71
CA MET A 102 -3.53 14.69 3.58
C MET A 102 -4.66 15.69 3.87
N THR A 103 -4.53 16.50 4.92
CA THR A 103 -5.50 17.57 5.27
C THR A 103 -5.69 18.53 4.09
N LEU A 104 -4.59 19.03 3.51
CA LEU A 104 -4.62 19.97 2.39
C LEU A 104 -5.39 19.45 1.17
N LEU A 105 -5.28 18.14 0.88
CA LEU A 105 -5.97 17.49 -0.22
C LEU A 105 -7.45 17.27 0.11
N LEU A 106 -7.76 16.75 1.30
CA LEU A 106 -9.12 16.45 1.74
C LEU A 106 -9.98 17.71 1.88
N GLU A 107 -9.45 18.80 2.44
CA GLU A 107 -10.12 20.10 2.53
C GLU A 107 -10.47 20.69 1.15
N ARG A 108 -9.72 20.30 0.11
CA ARG A 108 -9.98 20.68 -1.29
C ARG A 108 -10.90 19.71 -2.03
N GLY A 109 -11.46 18.73 -1.32
CA GLY A 109 -12.28 17.68 -1.92
C GLY A 109 -11.50 16.76 -2.86
N ILE A 110 -10.16 16.70 -2.75
CA ILE A 110 -9.32 15.81 -3.57
C ILE A 110 -9.23 14.47 -2.86
N PRO A 111 -9.75 13.39 -3.46
CA PRO A 111 -9.68 12.07 -2.86
C PRO A 111 -8.25 11.56 -2.73
N ILE A 112 -8.01 10.77 -1.70
CA ILE A 112 -6.73 10.11 -1.42
C ILE A 112 -6.90 8.61 -1.31
N SER A 113 -5.84 7.88 -1.64
CA SER A 113 -5.69 6.48 -1.22
C SER A 113 -4.30 6.24 -0.67
N PHE A 114 -4.16 5.34 0.27
CA PHE A 114 -2.85 4.89 0.75
C PHE A 114 -2.83 3.38 0.92
N LEU A 115 -1.64 2.79 0.84
CA LEU A 115 -1.36 1.44 1.33
C LEU A 115 -0.37 1.58 2.48
N THR A 116 -0.65 1.01 3.64
CA THR A 116 0.26 1.11 4.79
C THR A 116 0.47 -0.20 5.52
N LYS A 117 1.67 -0.36 6.09
CA LYS A 117 1.99 -1.37 7.11
C LYS A 117 2.29 -0.74 8.49
N GLY A 118 2.04 0.57 8.62
CA GLY A 118 2.31 1.36 9.81
C GLY A 118 1.13 1.42 10.77
N TRP A 119 1.29 2.24 11.79
CA TRP A 119 0.25 2.55 12.78
C TRP A 119 -0.40 3.89 12.44
N ILE A 120 -1.73 3.96 12.46
CA ILE A 120 -2.47 5.19 12.13
C ILE A 120 -2.85 5.90 13.44
N PRO A 121 -2.31 7.10 13.71
CA PRO A 121 -2.65 7.86 14.91
C PRO A 121 -4.09 8.36 14.92
N ASP A 122 -4.61 8.64 16.12
CA ASP A 122 -6.00 9.03 16.36
C ASP A 122 -6.43 10.26 15.56
N ARG A 123 -5.58 11.30 15.52
CA ARG A 123 -5.84 12.50 14.71
C ARG A 123 -6.09 12.20 13.23
N PHE A 124 -5.45 11.17 12.66
CA PHE A 124 -5.67 10.79 11.27
C PHE A 124 -7.02 10.09 11.12
N ILE A 125 -7.43 9.27 12.08
CA ILE A 125 -8.76 8.65 12.09
C ILE A 125 -9.84 9.74 12.19
N GLU A 126 -9.66 10.74 13.05
CA GLU A 126 -10.56 11.90 13.16
C GLU A 126 -10.66 12.66 11.82
N LEU A 127 -9.51 12.97 11.21
CA LEU A 127 -9.47 13.59 9.88
C LEU A 127 -10.21 12.75 8.83
N PHE A 128 -9.97 11.44 8.78
CA PHE A 128 -10.60 10.57 7.81
C PHE A 128 -12.10 10.40 8.05
N SER A 129 -12.56 10.40 9.30
CA SER A 129 -14.00 10.39 9.64
C SER A 129 -14.73 11.66 9.21
N THR A 130 -14.01 12.77 9.01
CA THR A 130 -14.56 14.01 8.45
C THR A 130 -14.77 13.90 6.93
N TYR A 131 -13.99 13.06 6.26
CA TYR A 131 -13.99 12.90 4.80
C TYR A 131 -14.04 11.43 4.33
N PRO A 132 -14.90 10.56 4.88
CA PRO A 132 -14.79 9.11 4.70
C PRO A 132 -14.94 8.68 3.24
N SER A 133 -15.79 9.37 2.47
CA SER A 133 -16.02 9.11 1.04
C SER A 133 -14.84 9.51 0.14
N LEU A 134 -13.89 10.30 0.65
CA LEU A 134 -12.70 10.75 -0.06
C LEU A 134 -11.45 9.93 0.27
N VAL A 135 -11.53 9.00 1.24
CA VAL A 135 -10.39 8.20 1.69
C VAL A 135 -10.58 6.74 1.32
N ARG A 136 -9.53 6.14 0.75
CA ARG A 136 -9.44 4.69 0.57
C ARG A 136 -8.20 4.15 1.25
N ALA A 137 -8.39 3.24 2.19
CA ALA A 137 -7.31 2.69 2.99
C ALA A 137 -6.99 1.26 2.55
N GLY A 138 -5.74 1.03 2.15
CA GLY A 138 -5.16 -0.30 2.00
C GLY A 138 -4.32 -0.63 3.21
N ILE A 139 -4.57 -1.76 3.86
CA ILE A 139 -3.75 -2.25 4.97
C ILE A 139 -2.96 -3.47 4.51
N GLY A 140 -1.63 -3.38 4.50
CA GLY A 140 -0.77 -4.51 4.20
C GLY A 140 -0.71 -5.45 5.40
N LEU A 141 -1.37 -6.60 5.32
CA LEU A 141 -1.39 -7.60 6.39
C LEU A 141 -1.33 -8.99 5.76
N VAL A 142 -0.14 -9.59 5.77
CA VAL A 142 0.11 -10.89 5.11
C VAL A 142 -0.16 -12.06 6.04
N SER A 143 0.15 -11.92 7.32
CA SER A 143 -0.03 -12.94 8.35
C SER A 143 -0.26 -12.27 9.70
N ILE A 144 -0.96 -12.96 10.60
CA ILE A 144 -1.06 -12.58 12.02
C ILE A 144 0.05 -13.20 12.89
N SER A 145 0.97 -13.96 12.29
CA SER A 145 2.08 -14.61 12.98
C SER A 145 3.18 -13.62 13.38
N ASP A 146 3.50 -13.56 14.67
CA ASP A 146 4.63 -12.77 15.18
C ASP A 146 5.96 -13.20 14.57
N LYS A 147 6.13 -14.52 14.32
CA LYS A 147 7.31 -15.06 13.65
C LYS A 147 7.44 -14.52 12.23
N TYR A 148 6.33 -14.42 11.49
CA TYR A 148 6.34 -13.82 10.17
C TYR A 148 6.77 -12.35 10.25
N GLN A 149 6.18 -11.57 11.17
CA GLN A 149 6.51 -10.16 11.32
C GLN A 149 8.00 -9.97 11.63
N GLN A 150 8.54 -10.69 12.62
CA GLN A 150 9.94 -10.56 13.02
C GLN A 150 10.91 -10.88 11.88
N VAL A 151 10.57 -11.87 11.04
CA VAL A 151 11.45 -12.31 9.95
C VAL A 151 11.30 -11.45 8.69
N PHE A 152 10.07 -11.08 8.31
CA PHE A 152 9.82 -10.47 7.01
C PHE A 152 9.52 -8.97 7.07
N GLU A 153 9.06 -8.45 8.20
CA GLU A 153 8.57 -7.08 8.36
C GLU A 153 8.98 -6.47 9.72
N PRO A 154 10.27 -6.51 10.10
CA PRO A 154 10.72 -6.27 11.47
C PRO A 154 10.43 -4.85 11.98
N GLY A 155 10.47 -3.84 11.11
CA GLY A 155 10.20 -2.45 11.48
C GLY A 155 8.75 -1.99 11.28
N ALA A 156 7.88 -2.84 10.71
CA ALA A 156 6.48 -2.48 10.48
C ALA A 156 5.64 -2.59 11.77
N ALA A 157 4.46 -1.97 11.78
CA ALA A 157 3.52 -2.12 12.89
C ALA A 157 3.10 -3.59 13.07
N THR A 158 2.74 -3.99 14.28
CA THR A 158 2.32 -5.38 14.55
C THR A 158 1.06 -5.77 13.79
N SER A 159 0.85 -7.07 13.61
CA SER A 159 -0.39 -7.59 13.00
C SER A 159 -1.63 -7.06 13.74
N TRP A 160 -1.60 -7.05 15.07
CA TRP A 160 -2.67 -6.51 15.92
C TRP A 160 -2.88 -5.00 15.79
N GLU A 161 -1.81 -4.21 15.66
CA GLU A 161 -1.95 -2.78 15.39
C GLU A 161 -2.55 -2.50 14.02
N ARG A 162 -2.23 -3.32 13.02
CA ARG A 162 -2.84 -3.22 11.68
C ARG A 162 -4.30 -3.66 11.71
N LEU A 163 -4.65 -4.70 12.47
CA LEU A 163 -6.04 -5.10 12.71
C LEU A 163 -6.82 -3.97 13.42
N ASN A 164 -6.23 -3.33 14.43
CA ASN A 164 -6.82 -2.16 15.09
C ASN A 164 -7.00 -0.98 14.13
N ASN A 165 -6.05 -0.71 13.23
CA ASN A 165 -6.25 0.31 12.19
C ASN A 165 -7.48 0.00 11.32
N ILE A 166 -7.66 -1.26 10.90
CA ILE A 166 -8.81 -1.69 10.09
C ILE A 166 -10.10 -1.38 10.83
N GLU A 167 -10.23 -1.85 12.07
CA GLU A 167 -11.43 -1.65 12.90
C GLU A 167 -11.78 -0.17 13.06
N ARG A 168 -10.78 0.67 13.33
CA ARG A 168 -10.96 2.12 13.52
C ARG A 168 -11.32 2.85 12.22
N LEU A 169 -10.77 2.42 11.09
CA LEU A 169 -11.08 2.99 9.78
C LEU A 169 -12.47 2.59 9.30
N GLU A 170 -12.86 1.33 9.48
CA GLU A 170 -14.21 0.84 9.20
C GLU A 170 -15.25 1.59 10.07
N ALA A 171 -14.98 1.76 11.37
CA ALA A 171 -15.82 2.56 12.26
C ALA A 171 -15.93 4.03 11.84
N ALA A 172 -14.89 4.58 11.21
CA ALA A 172 -14.89 5.92 10.63
C ALA A 172 -15.62 6.01 9.27
N GLY A 173 -16.12 4.90 8.73
CA GLY A 173 -16.81 4.84 7.43
C GLY A 173 -15.88 4.87 6.20
N VAL A 174 -14.58 4.65 6.39
CA VAL A 174 -13.58 4.63 5.31
C VAL A 174 -13.66 3.30 4.55
N ASP A 175 -13.54 3.34 3.22
CA ASP A 175 -13.39 2.11 2.41
C ASP A 175 -12.04 1.45 2.68
N VAL A 176 -12.05 0.34 3.43
CA VAL A 176 -10.87 -0.44 3.77
C VAL A 176 -10.77 -1.70 2.91
N HIS A 177 -9.56 -1.99 2.45
CA HIS A 177 -9.21 -3.30 1.93
C HIS A 177 -7.90 -3.78 2.52
N VAL A 178 -7.77 -5.10 2.65
CA VAL A 178 -6.51 -5.71 3.09
C VAL A 178 -5.73 -6.19 1.89
N ARG A 179 -4.41 -6.00 1.93
CA ARG A 179 -3.52 -6.45 0.87
C ARG A 179 -2.53 -7.47 1.41
N ILE A 180 -2.72 -8.70 0.97
CA ILE A 180 -1.86 -9.85 1.25
C ILE A 180 -0.84 -9.90 0.10
N ASP A 181 0.17 -9.03 0.21
CA ASP A 181 1.19 -8.83 -0.82
C ASP A 181 2.54 -8.48 -0.18
N PRO A 182 3.53 -9.39 -0.24
CA PRO A 182 3.52 -10.67 -0.94
C PRO A 182 2.99 -11.83 -0.08
N ILE A 183 2.25 -12.76 -0.69
CA ILE A 183 2.13 -14.13 -0.19
C ILE A 183 3.49 -14.80 -0.37
N VAL A 184 4.05 -15.31 0.72
CA VAL A 184 5.33 -16.02 0.75
C VAL A 184 5.05 -17.53 0.70
N PRO A 185 5.43 -18.23 -0.40
CA PRO A 185 5.19 -19.67 -0.55
C PRO A 185 5.69 -20.46 0.66
N PHE A 186 4.87 -21.39 1.16
CA PHE A 186 5.16 -22.27 2.29
C PHE A 186 5.29 -21.59 3.66
N TYR A 187 5.18 -20.26 3.72
CA TYR A 187 5.27 -19.48 4.96
C TYR A 187 3.95 -18.84 5.35
N THR A 188 3.22 -18.28 4.37
CA THR A 188 2.00 -17.50 4.63
C THR A 188 0.79 -18.02 3.86
N ASP A 189 0.91 -19.19 3.24
CA ASP A 189 -0.15 -19.77 2.41
C ASP A 189 -0.65 -21.13 2.92
N SER A 190 -0.36 -21.51 4.17
CA SER A 190 -1.01 -22.66 4.82
C SER A 190 -2.50 -22.38 5.06
N GLU A 191 -3.31 -23.43 5.06
CA GLU A 191 -4.77 -23.28 5.28
C GLU A 191 -5.06 -22.70 6.66
N GLU A 192 -4.39 -23.20 7.69
CA GLU A 192 -4.56 -22.74 9.08
C GLU A 192 -4.19 -21.26 9.24
N GLY A 193 -3.10 -20.83 8.59
CA GLY A 193 -2.64 -19.44 8.64
C GLY A 193 -3.59 -18.49 7.93
N ILE A 194 -4.14 -18.92 6.79
CA ILE A 194 -5.13 -18.15 6.04
C ILE A 194 -6.44 -18.07 6.82
N GLU A 195 -6.94 -19.19 7.36
CA GLU A 195 -8.16 -19.21 8.16
C GLU A 195 -8.06 -18.30 9.37
N ALA A 196 -6.95 -18.37 10.11
CA ALA A 196 -6.75 -17.53 11.29
C ALA A 196 -6.74 -16.03 10.93
N LEU A 197 -6.07 -15.65 9.83
CA LEU A 197 -6.12 -14.27 9.32
C LEU A 197 -7.54 -13.87 8.92
N PHE A 198 -8.22 -14.69 8.12
CA PHE A 198 -9.54 -14.35 7.58
C PHE A 198 -10.63 -14.28 8.65
N LEU A 199 -10.55 -15.10 9.69
CA LEU A 199 -11.39 -14.99 10.87
C LEU A 199 -11.25 -13.60 11.53
N GLU A 200 -10.02 -13.13 11.75
CA GLU A 200 -9.77 -11.81 12.34
C GLU A 200 -10.18 -10.65 11.43
N LEU A 201 -10.03 -10.81 10.11
CA LEU A 201 -10.51 -9.83 9.13
C LEU A 201 -12.04 -9.75 9.11
N ALA A 202 -12.73 -10.90 9.14
CA ALA A 202 -14.19 -10.98 9.10
C ALA A 202 -14.83 -10.35 10.34
N LYS A 203 -14.24 -10.59 11.54
CA LYS A 203 -14.66 -9.95 12.79
C LYS A 203 -14.65 -8.42 12.72
N ARG A 204 -13.82 -7.84 11.85
CA ARG A 204 -13.63 -6.39 11.67
C ARG A 204 -14.32 -5.84 10.43
N GLY A 205 -15.20 -6.62 9.80
CA GLY A 205 -16.04 -6.16 8.72
C GLY A 205 -15.38 -6.11 7.34
N VAL A 206 -14.10 -6.50 7.21
CA VAL A 206 -13.38 -6.48 5.93
C VAL A 206 -14.14 -7.29 4.88
N LYS A 207 -14.42 -6.68 3.73
CA LYS A 207 -15.16 -7.33 2.62
C LYS A 207 -14.27 -7.79 1.47
N ARG A 208 -13.04 -7.29 1.42
CA ARG A 208 -12.18 -7.46 0.25
C ARG A 208 -10.71 -7.56 0.61
N VAL A 209 -10.07 -8.56 0.03
CA VAL A 209 -8.62 -8.74 0.10
C VAL A 209 -7.99 -8.78 -1.29
N ILE A 210 -6.79 -8.25 -1.41
CA ILE A 210 -6.01 -8.25 -2.65
C ILE A 210 -4.80 -9.14 -2.46
N LEU A 211 -4.62 -10.08 -3.38
CA LEU A 211 -3.63 -11.15 -3.31
C LEU A 211 -2.54 -10.97 -4.38
N SER A 212 -1.30 -11.20 -3.99
CA SER A 212 -0.20 -11.42 -4.93
C SER A 212 0.90 -12.22 -4.25
N TYR A 213 1.41 -13.25 -4.93
CA TYR A 213 2.61 -13.95 -4.48
C TYR A 213 3.88 -13.09 -4.58
N LEU A 214 4.91 -13.49 -3.83
CA LEU A 214 6.26 -12.94 -3.88
C LEU A 214 6.83 -13.02 -5.30
N HIS A 215 7.50 -11.95 -5.72
CA HIS A 215 8.21 -11.89 -6.99
C HIS A 215 9.70 -11.77 -6.75
N PHE A 216 10.47 -12.61 -7.42
CA PHE A 216 11.93 -12.56 -7.40
C PHE A 216 12.42 -11.53 -8.42
N ARG A 217 12.75 -10.34 -7.90
CA ARG A 217 13.44 -9.28 -8.65
C ARG A 217 14.92 -9.30 -8.24
N PRO A 218 15.88 -8.89 -9.10
CA PRO A 218 17.30 -8.93 -8.75
C PRO A 218 17.62 -8.30 -7.39
N GLY A 219 17.17 -7.06 -7.15
CA GLY A 219 17.38 -6.40 -5.86
C GLY A 219 16.60 -6.99 -4.69
N ILE A 220 15.50 -7.74 -4.93
CA ILE A 220 14.80 -8.47 -3.86
C ILE A 220 15.55 -9.75 -3.51
N ILE A 221 16.07 -10.47 -4.50
CA ILE A 221 16.85 -11.70 -4.28
C ILE A 221 18.06 -11.40 -3.39
N GLU A 222 18.80 -10.34 -3.71
CA GLU A 222 19.94 -9.88 -2.92
C GLU A 222 19.54 -9.64 -1.45
N GLN A 223 18.49 -8.85 -1.21
CA GLN A 223 17.97 -8.59 0.14
C GLN A 223 17.57 -9.88 0.87
N LEU A 224 16.78 -10.73 0.23
CA LEU A 224 16.32 -11.98 0.83
C LEU A 224 17.49 -12.89 1.20
N SER A 225 18.53 -12.97 0.36
CA SER A 225 19.71 -13.78 0.64
C SER A 225 20.55 -13.26 1.83
N MET A 226 20.52 -11.95 2.08
CA MET A 226 21.27 -11.34 3.18
C MET A 226 20.48 -11.32 4.50
N GLU A 227 19.15 -11.19 4.44
CA GLU A 227 18.31 -10.89 5.61
C GLU A 227 17.49 -12.07 6.11
N LEU A 228 17.33 -13.13 5.31
CA LEU A 228 16.66 -14.35 5.74
C LEU A 228 17.66 -15.42 6.19
N PRO A 229 17.27 -16.32 7.11
CA PRO A 229 18.06 -17.51 7.39
C PRO A 229 18.31 -18.32 6.10
N ASP A 230 19.51 -18.86 5.92
CA ASP A 230 19.90 -19.61 4.71
C ASP A 230 18.91 -20.69 4.30
N THR A 231 18.39 -21.44 5.27
CA THR A 231 17.39 -22.50 5.03
C THR A 231 16.07 -21.94 4.50
N THR A 232 15.66 -20.78 5.01
CA THR A 232 14.47 -20.06 4.56
C THR A 232 14.66 -19.53 3.15
N PHE A 233 15.79 -18.87 2.88
CA PHE A 233 16.10 -18.34 1.56
C PHE A 233 16.17 -19.45 0.50
N LYS A 234 16.91 -20.54 0.76
CA LYS A 234 17.03 -21.68 -0.19
C LYS A 234 15.68 -22.33 -0.49
N LEU A 235 14.82 -22.49 0.52
CA LEU A 235 13.47 -23.01 0.30
C LEU A 235 12.66 -22.09 -0.62
N LEU A 236 12.71 -20.77 -0.38
CA LEU A 236 12.03 -19.80 -1.25
C LEU A 236 12.61 -19.80 -2.66
N GLU A 237 13.93 -19.79 -2.78
CA GLU A 237 14.64 -19.78 -4.06
C GLU A 237 14.29 -20.98 -4.94
N SER A 238 14.11 -22.17 -4.34
CA SER A 238 13.72 -23.39 -5.06
C SER A 238 12.41 -23.23 -5.86
N CYS A 239 11.51 -22.33 -5.43
CA CYS A 239 10.28 -22.03 -6.20
C CYS A 239 10.59 -21.33 -7.53
N PHE A 240 11.71 -20.62 -7.63
CA PHE A 240 12.03 -19.73 -8.74
C PHE A 240 13.18 -20.24 -9.61
N GLU A 241 13.94 -21.25 -9.20
CA GLU A 241 15.11 -21.76 -9.93
C GLU A 241 14.81 -22.02 -11.41
N THR A 242 13.73 -22.77 -11.68
CA THR A 242 13.29 -23.16 -13.04
C THR A 242 12.47 -22.08 -13.76
N GLN A 243 12.15 -20.97 -13.10
CA GLN A 243 11.23 -19.98 -13.63
C GLN A 243 11.96 -18.98 -14.54
N PRO A 244 11.40 -18.66 -15.72
CA PRO A 244 12.02 -17.71 -16.64
C PRO A 244 11.92 -16.28 -16.12
N TRP A 245 12.93 -15.47 -16.43
CA TRP A 245 12.89 -14.02 -16.22
C TRP A 245 11.93 -13.36 -17.22
N ARG A 246 10.82 -12.82 -16.72
CA ARG A 246 9.79 -12.16 -17.54
C ARG A 246 9.62 -10.70 -17.14
N GLN A 247 9.18 -9.87 -18.07
CA GLN A 247 8.74 -8.51 -17.73
C GLN A 247 7.37 -8.59 -17.07
N VAL A 248 7.24 -8.01 -15.88
CA VAL A 248 5.98 -7.95 -15.13
C VAL A 248 5.63 -6.50 -14.84
N GLY A 249 4.41 -6.09 -15.18
CA GLY A 249 4.02 -4.69 -15.18
C GLY A 249 4.77 -3.91 -16.25
N THR A 250 5.27 -2.72 -15.92
CA THR A 250 5.73 -1.76 -16.93
C THR A 250 7.22 -1.79 -17.24
N SER A 251 8.08 -2.35 -16.38
CA SER A 251 9.53 -2.35 -16.66
C SER A 251 10.38 -3.38 -15.93
N THR A 252 9.89 -4.02 -14.86
CA THR A 252 10.77 -4.86 -14.02
C THR A 252 10.80 -6.31 -14.49
N ARG A 253 12.00 -6.82 -14.82
CA ARG A 253 12.22 -8.26 -15.00
C ARG A 253 12.13 -8.97 -13.65
N SER A 254 11.24 -9.94 -13.56
CA SER A 254 11.00 -10.73 -12.35
C SER A 254 10.85 -12.20 -12.71
N LYS A 255 11.23 -13.09 -11.78
CA LYS A 255 10.74 -14.46 -11.76
C LYS A 255 9.47 -14.50 -10.89
N LEU A 256 8.47 -15.24 -11.36
CA LEU A 256 7.21 -15.46 -10.64
C LEU A 256 7.21 -16.84 -10.01
N VAL A 257 6.47 -17.01 -8.91
CA VAL A 257 6.13 -18.34 -8.40
C VAL A 257 5.43 -19.13 -9.52
N PRO A 258 5.70 -20.43 -9.70
CA PRO A 258 5.10 -21.26 -10.74
C PRO A 258 3.58 -21.09 -10.79
N VAL A 259 3.02 -20.98 -12.00
CA VAL A 259 1.59 -20.72 -12.22
C VAL A 259 0.71 -21.72 -11.45
N PHE A 260 1.07 -23.00 -11.44
CA PHE A 260 0.30 -24.03 -10.75
C PHE A 260 0.26 -23.82 -9.23
N LEU A 261 1.37 -23.40 -8.61
CA LEU A 261 1.43 -23.09 -7.18
C LEU A 261 0.61 -21.83 -6.86
N ARG A 262 0.74 -20.78 -7.69
CA ARG A 262 -0.06 -19.57 -7.53
C ARG A 262 -1.56 -19.85 -7.63
N ASN A 263 -2.00 -20.61 -8.64
CA ASN A 263 -3.41 -20.98 -8.80
C ASN A 263 -3.92 -21.80 -7.61
N LYS A 264 -3.15 -22.79 -7.15
CA LYS A 264 -3.51 -23.58 -5.96
C LYS A 264 -3.65 -22.67 -4.73
N GLY A 265 -2.72 -21.76 -4.54
CA GLY A 265 -2.74 -20.75 -3.48
C GLY A 265 -3.95 -19.84 -3.56
N TYR A 266 -4.14 -19.14 -4.68
CA TYR A 266 -5.26 -18.22 -4.87
C TYR A 266 -6.62 -18.92 -4.73
N ASN A 267 -6.76 -20.16 -5.21
CA ASN A 267 -7.98 -20.95 -5.00
C ASN A 267 -8.21 -21.27 -3.52
N ARG A 268 -7.15 -21.59 -2.76
CA ARG A 268 -7.22 -21.79 -1.31
C ARG A 268 -7.68 -20.50 -0.60
N PHE A 269 -7.05 -19.37 -0.89
CA PHE A 269 -7.48 -18.06 -0.35
C PHE A 269 -8.92 -17.73 -0.74
N GLY A 270 -9.33 -17.99 -1.98
CA GLY A 270 -10.70 -17.77 -2.46
C GLY A 270 -11.72 -18.62 -1.71
N SER A 271 -11.47 -19.93 -1.63
CA SER A 271 -12.37 -20.89 -0.95
C SER A 271 -12.52 -20.58 0.54
N ILE A 272 -11.43 -20.17 1.21
CA ILE A 272 -11.49 -19.72 2.61
C ILE A 272 -12.22 -18.38 2.70
N GLY A 273 -11.93 -17.44 1.80
CA GLY A 273 -12.59 -16.14 1.71
C GLY A 273 -14.10 -16.24 1.65
N GLU A 274 -14.62 -17.14 0.82
CA GLU A 274 -16.07 -17.40 0.69
C GLU A 274 -16.70 -17.83 2.02
N ARG A 275 -16.04 -18.70 2.80
CA ARG A 275 -16.53 -19.13 4.13
C ARG A 275 -16.68 -17.97 5.11
N TYR A 276 -15.88 -16.92 4.95
CA TYR A 276 -15.87 -15.73 5.81
C TYR A 276 -16.58 -14.52 5.18
N GLY A 277 -17.20 -14.66 4.01
CA GLY A 277 -17.85 -13.56 3.30
C GLY A 277 -16.87 -12.48 2.81
N ILE A 278 -15.62 -12.86 2.51
CA ILE A 278 -14.53 -11.99 2.07
C ILE A 278 -14.23 -12.28 0.59
N THR A 279 -14.33 -11.26 -0.25
CA THR A 279 -13.98 -11.38 -1.67
C THR A 279 -12.46 -11.28 -1.87
N CYS A 280 -11.87 -12.33 -2.44
CA CYS A 280 -10.46 -12.39 -2.80
C CYS A 280 -10.23 -11.93 -4.26
N LEU A 281 -9.40 -10.91 -4.45
CA LEU A 281 -9.01 -10.40 -5.77
C LEU A 281 -7.53 -10.66 -6.04
N VAL A 282 -7.22 -11.25 -7.20
CA VAL A 282 -5.84 -11.45 -7.63
C VAL A 282 -5.34 -10.19 -8.34
N CYS A 283 -4.18 -9.67 -7.97
CA CYS A 283 -3.68 -8.42 -8.55
C CYS A 283 -3.25 -8.58 -10.02
N ALA A 284 -4.00 -7.98 -10.95
CA ALA A 284 -3.71 -8.04 -12.39
C ALA A 284 -2.37 -7.39 -12.78
N CYS A 285 -1.93 -6.38 -12.03
CA CYS A 285 -0.65 -5.70 -12.31
C CYS A 285 0.58 -6.58 -12.05
N LYS A 286 0.40 -7.62 -11.24
CA LYS A 286 1.46 -8.53 -10.80
C LYS A 286 1.31 -9.94 -11.38
N ASN A 287 0.15 -10.28 -11.92
CA ASN A 287 -0.13 -11.61 -12.45
C ASN A 287 -0.53 -11.51 -13.94
N PRO A 288 0.43 -11.34 -14.87
CA PRO A 288 0.13 -11.13 -16.29
C PRO A 288 -0.30 -12.42 -17.03
N ASP A 289 -0.18 -13.58 -16.39
CA ASP A 289 -0.29 -14.90 -16.99
C ASP A 289 -1.45 -15.75 -16.45
N ILE A 290 -2.33 -15.16 -15.62
CA ILE A 290 -3.53 -15.80 -15.08
C ILE A 290 -4.70 -14.79 -15.02
N PRO A 291 -5.96 -15.24 -14.94
CA PRO A 291 -7.10 -14.36 -14.68
C PRO A 291 -6.90 -13.56 -13.39
N ALA A 292 -7.09 -12.24 -13.47
CA ALA A 292 -6.82 -11.33 -12.36
C ALA A 292 -7.65 -10.03 -12.49
N GLN A 293 -7.77 -9.29 -11.39
CA GLN A 293 -8.58 -8.08 -11.30
C GLN A 293 -7.71 -6.85 -11.00
N ILE A 294 -8.18 -5.68 -11.44
CA ILE A 294 -7.58 -4.41 -11.06
C ILE A 294 -8.05 -4.09 -9.64
N CYS A 295 -7.12 -3.73 -8.75
CA CYS A 295 -7.40 -3.40 -7.35
C CYS A 295 -8.46 -2.31 -7.17
N THR A 296 -8.67 -1.49 -8.20
CA THR A 296 -9.63 -0.39 -8.22
C THR A 296 -10.95 -0.73 -8.89
N THR A 297 -11.11 -1.94 -9.44
CA THR A 297 -12.37 -2.37 -10.09
C THR A 297 -13.51 -2.38 -9.08
N GLY A 298 -14.66 -1.81 -9.45
CA GLY A 298 -15.87 -1.77 -8.61
C GLY A 298 -15.86 -0.70 -7.52
N LEU A 299 -14.77 0.04 -7.36
CA LEU A 299 -14.80 1.27 -6.58
C LEU A 299 -15.53 2.35 -7.40
N PRO A 300 -16.36 3.22 -6.78
CA PRO A 300 -16.87 4.40 -7.46
C PRO A 300 -15.69 5.06 -8.14
N SER A 301 -15.75 5.26 -9.45
CA SER A 301 -14.68 6.00 -10.07
C SER A 301 -14.67 7.37 -9.38
N PHE A 302 -13.51 7.91 -9.01
CA PHE A 302 -13.43 9.32 -8.57
C PHE A 302 -13.85 10.29 -9.71
N GLN A 303 -14.44 9.79 -10.81
CA GLN A 303 -14.95 10.58 -11.92
C GLN A 303 -16.23 11.33 -11.54
N GLU A 304 -16.95 10.89 -10.50
CA GLU A 304 -18.06 11.66 -9.93
C GLU A 304 -17.61 12.34 -8.64
N THR A 305 -16.96 13.49 -8.76
CA THR A 305 -16.90 14.45 -7.65
C THR A 305 -18.32 14.70 -7.17
N PRO A 306 -18.66 14.51 -5.88
CA PRO A 306 -19.94 14.98 -5.36
C PRO A 306 -20.03 16.47 -5.68
N LYS A 307 -21.15 16.91 -6.26
CA LYS A 307 -21.46 18.33 -6.34
C LYS A 307 -21.44 18.84 -4.89
N VAL A 308 -20.44 19.66 -4.57
CA VAL A 308 -20.43 20.41 -3.30
C VAL A 308 -21.76 21.15 -3.25
N ALA A 309 -22.60 20.81 -2.26
CA ALA A 309 -23.84 21.53 -2.02
C ALA A 309 -23.51 23.02 -1.89
N GLY A 310 -24.29 23.83 -2.60
CA GLY A 310 -23.96 25.20 -2.97
C GLY A 310 -23.32 26.05 -1.88
N GLN A 311 -22.36 26.84 -2.32
CA GLN A 311 -21.95 28.08 -1.68
C GLN A 311 -23.21 28.88 -1.31
N LEU A 312 -23.56 28.91 -0.02
CA LEU A 312 -24.56 29.85 0.48
C LEU A 312 -24.03 31.25 0.18
N SER A 313 -24.65 31.92 -0.79
CA SER A 313 -24.42 33.34 -1.02
C SER A 313 -24.87 34.09 0.22
N MET A 314 -23.93 34.49 1.08
CA MET A 314 -24.18 35.64 1.93
C MET A 314 -24.27 36.87 1.02
N PHE A 315 -25.26 37.73 1.30
CA PHE A 315 -25.65 38.97 0.61
C PHE A 315 -26.71 38.83 -0.50
N PRO A 316 -28.02 38.90 -0.17
CA PRO A 316 -28.99 39.59 -1.01
C PRO A 316 -28.83 41.11 -0.83
N CYS A 317 -29.21 41.87 -1.87
CA CYS A 317 -29.20 43.33 -2.01
C CYS A 317 -29.13 44.18 -0.73
#